data_AF-A0A369YG03-F1
#
_entry.id   AF-A0A369YG03-F1
#
_cell.length_a   1.000
_cell.length_b   1.000
_cell.length_c   1.000
_cell.angle_alpha   90.00
_cell.angle_beta   90.00
_cell.angle_gamma   90.00
#
_symmetry.space_group_name_H-M   'P 1'
#
loop_
_entity.id
_entity.type
_entity.pdbx_description
1 polymer ?
#
loop_
_entity_poly.entity_id
_entity_poly.type
_entity_poly.pdbx_seq_one_letter_code
_entity_poly.pdbx_strand_id
1 'polypeptide(L)'
;MSAVINRAKQRYLKAFKIQLVLIGLMIVITQFWHPESMLSVLSGSLIIFIAHYFFVYWVFFRKLVKQAKKMTAFYQGEGIKWFIVVSGLVVSFLGIPNFQAIPFFAGYFITLLLNNLIPMWLSKQF
;
A
#
# COMPACT_ATOMS: atom_id res chain seq x y z
N MET A 1 22.65 -3.64 13.45
CA MET A 1 21.87 -3.93 12.21
C MET A 1 22.75 -3.53 11.04
N SER A 2 22.78 -4.27 9.92
CA SER A 2 23.57 -3.86 8.75
C SER A 2 23.10 -2.49 8.24
N ALA A 3 24.04 -1.62 7.87
CA ALA A 3 23.76 -0.28 7.35
C ALA A 3 22.78 -0.30 6.15
N VAL A 4 22.83 -1.37 5.34
CA VAL A 4 21.96 -1.56 4.16
C VAL A 4 20.49 -1.69 4.55
N ILE A 5 20.19 -2.45 5.62
CA ILE A 5 18.81 -2.65 6.09
C ILE A 5 18.23 -1.34 6.65
N ASN A 6 19.05 -0.57 7.36
CA ASN A 6 18.60 0.70 7.93
C ASN A 6 18.33 1.75 6.84
N ARG A 7 19.16 1.79 5.79
CA ARG A 7 18.93 2.63 4.60
C ARG A 7 17.62 2.25 3.89
N ALA A 8 17.37 0.96 3.67
CA ALA A 8 16.12 0.49 3.07
C ALA A 8 14.89 0.88 3.90
N LYS A 9 14.96 0.69 5.22
CA LYS A 9 13.89 1.11 6.16
C LYS A 9 13.59 2.61 6.08
N GLN A 10 14.61 3.46 6.11
CA GLN A 10 14.40 4.90 5.97
C GLN A 10 13.82 5.28 4.60
N ARG A 11 14.24 4.61 3.53
CA ARG A 11 13.69 4.81 2.18
C ARG A 11 12.20 4.50 2.12
N TYR A 12 11.76 3.35 2.65
CA TYR A 12 10.35 3.00 2.70
C TYR A 12 9.52 3.95 3.57
N LEU A 13 10.06 4.42 4.70
CA LEU A 13 9.37 5.42 5.53
C LEU A 13 9.15 6.74 4.77
N LYS A 14 10.14 7.20 3.99
CA LYS A 14 9.97 8.37 3.10
C LYS A 14 8.93 8.08 2.01
N ALA A 15 8.99 6.89 1.40
CA ALA A 15 8.04 6.50 0.36
C ALA A 15 6.59 6.51 0.86
N PHE A 16 6.34 5.96 2.05
CA PHE A 16 5.00 5.95 2.64
C PHE A 16 4.46 7.36 2.92
N LYS A 17 5.31 8.29 3.37
CA LYS A 17 4.90 9.68 3.56
C LYS A 17 4.47 10.33 2.25
N ILE A 18 5.28 10.18 1.19
CA ILE A 18 4.97 10.72 -0.13
C ILE A 18 3.67 10.09 -0.65
N GLN A 19 3.51 8.78 -0.47
CA GLN A 19 2.35 8.07 -0.95
C GLN A 19 1.05 8.50 -0.23
N LEU A 20 1.09 8.73 1.08
CA LEU A 20 -0.06 9.27 1.81
C LEU A 20 -0.47 10.65 1.30
N VAL A 21 0.49 11.51 0.98
CA VAL A 21 0.22 12.83 0.39
C VAL A 21 -0.45 12.68 -0.98
N LEU A 22 0.04 11.76 -1.83
CA LEU A 22 -0.53 11.51 -3.16
C LEU A 22 -1.94 10.92 -3.08
N ILE A 23 -2.19 9.98 -2.15
CA ILE A 23 -3.54 9.46 -1.88
C ILE A 23 -4.47 10.60 -1.44
N GLY A 24 -4.01 11.45 -0.52
CA GLY A 24 -4.76 12.63 -0.07
C GLY A 24 -5.13 13.56 -1.22
N LEU A 25 -4.17 13.89 -2.09
CA LEU A 25 -4.40 14.71 -3.27
C LEU A 25 -5.40 14.06 -4.24
N MET A 26 -5.29 12.75 -4.45
CA MET A 26 -6.22 12.00 -5.30
C MET A 26 -7.65 12.06 -4.77
N ILE A 27 -7.85 11.90 -3.45
CA ILE A 27 -9.16 12.01 -2.80
C ILE A 27 -9.73 13.42 -2.96
N VAL A 28 -8.91 14.46 -2.75
CA VAL A 28 -9.33 15.85 -2.92
C VAL A 28 -9.80 16.10 -4.36
N ILE A 29 -9.05 15.65 -5.36
CA ILE A 29 -9.44 15.76 -6.77
C ILE A 29 -10.77 15.03 -7.03
N THR A 30 -10.90 13.79 -6.56
CA THR A 30 -12.14 13.01 -6.72
C THR A 30 -13.32 13.70 -6.05
N GLN A 31 -13.15 14.28 -4.87
CA GLN A 31 -14.21 14.99 -4.15
C GLN A 31 -14.75 16.19 -4.93
N PHE A 32 -13.89 16.92 -5.65
CA PHE A 32 -14.31 18.06 -6.46
C PHE A 32 -14.96 17.66 -7.79
N TRP A 33 -14.54 16.55 -8.41
CA TRP A 33 -15.00 16.16 -9.75
C TRP A 33 -16.17 15.16 -9.71
N HIS A 34 -16.07 14.15 -8.84
CA HIS A 34 -17.03 13.04 -8.71
C HIS A 34 -17.15 12.60 -7.24
N PRO A 35 -17.85 13.38 -6.38
CA PRO A 35 -17.92 13.13 -4.94
C PRO A 35 -18.50 11.74 -4.60
N GLU A 36 -19.46 11.26 -5.39
CA GLU A 36 -20.06 9.92 -5.25
C GLU A 36 -19.03 8.78 -5.36
N SER A 37 -17.92 9.02 -6.05
CA SER A 37 -16.83 8.05 -6.24
C SER A 37 -15.77 8.12 -5.14
N MET A 38 -15.78 9.14 -4.27
CA MET A 38 -14.73 9.42 -3.30
C MET A 38 -14.47 8.21 -2.39
N LEU A 39 -15.52 7.60 -1.84
CA LEU A 39 -15.40 6.46 -0.92
C LEU A 39 -14.84 5.22 -1.61
N SER A 40 -15.22 4.97 -2.87
CA SER A 40 -14.68 3.87 -3.67
C SER A 40 -13.20 4.10 -3.95
N VAL A 41 -12.80 5.30 -4.37
CA VAL A 41 -11.40 5.65 -4.62
C VAL A 41 -10.55 5.53 -3.35
N LEU A 42 -11.04 6.09 -2.25
CA LEU A 42 -10.38 6.06 -0.93
C LEU A 42 -10.15 4.61 -0.48
N SER A 43 -11.18 3.78 -0.51
CA SER A 43 -11.10 2.40 -0.03
C SER A 43 -10.14 1.55 -0.87
N GLY A 44 -10.22 1.61 -2.20
CA GLY A 44 -9.29 0.90 -3.09
C GLY A 44 -7.83 1.29 -2.84
N SER A 45 -7.58 2.59 -2.65
CA SER A 45 -6.25 3.14 -2.36
C SER A 45 -5.73 2.68 -0.99
N LEU A 46 -6.56 2.78 0.05
CA LEU A 46 -6.16 2.41 1.41
C LEU A 46 -5.87 0.92 1.55
N ILE A 47 -6.67 0.04 0.94
CA ILE A 47 -6.49 -1.41 1.06
C ILE A 47 -5.10 -1.82 0.57
N ILE A 48 -4.71 -1.37 -0.63
CA ILE A 48 -3.42 -1.77 -1.19
C ILE A 48 -2.25 -1.05 -0.51
N PHE A 49 -2.47 0.18 -0.02
CA PHE A 49 -1.49 0.88 0.79
C PHE A 49 -1.22 0.14 2.10
N ILE A 50 -2.27 -0.26 2.83
CA ILE A 50 -2.17 -1.01 4.08
C ILE A 50 -1.52 -2.37 3.84
N ALA A 51 -1.93 -3.09 2.78
CA ALA A 51 -1.36 -4.38 2.43
C ALA A 51 0.15 -4.27 2.14
N HIS A 52 0.56 -3.24 1.39
CA HIS A 52 1.98 -3.00 1.12
C HIS A 52 2.77 -2.55 2.36
N TYR A 53 2.19 -1.66 3.16
CA TYR A 53 2.78 -1.22 4.43
C TYR A 53 3.04 -2.40 5.36
N PHE A 54 2.05 -3.29 5.52
CA PHE A 54 2.17 -4.49 6.33
C PHE A 54 3.25 -5.42 5.77
N PHE A 55 3.28 -5.65 4.45
CA PHE A 55 4.30 -6.47 3.81
C PHE A 55 5.72 -5.94 4.08
N VAL A 56 5.95 -4.64 3.89
CA VAL A 56 7.25 -4.01 4.14
C VAL A 56 7.63 -4.10 5.61
N TYR A 57 6.69 -3.88 6.53
CA TYR A 57 6.92 -4.06 7.96
C TYR A 57 7.31 -5.50 8.29
N TRP A 58 6.58 -6.47 7.75
CA TRP A 58 6.82 -7.89 7.97
C TRP A 58 8.21 -8.33 7.48
N VAL A 59 8.61 -7.91 6.28
CA VAL A 59 9.86 -8.32 5.63
C VAL A 59 11.08 -7.57 6.20
N PHE A 60 10.99 -6.26 6.44
CA PHE A 60 12.15 -5.43 6.79
C PHE A 60 12.28 -5.11 8.28
N PHE A 61 11.17 -5.07 9.04
CA PHE A 61 11.17 -4.57 10.42
C PHE A 61 11.07 -5.71 11.45
N ARG A 62 10.48 -6.86 11.09
CA ARG A 62 10.34 -7.98 12.00
C ARG A 62 11.69 -8.69 12.20
N LYS A 63 12.23 -8.65 13.43
CA LYS A 63 13.50 -9.32 13.80
C LYS A 63 13.50 -10.83 13.51
N LEU A 64 12.33 -11.47 13.47
CA LEU A 64 12.14 -12.90 13.18
C LEU A 64 12.64 -13.32 11.79
N VAL A 65 12.70 -12.43 10.80
CA VAL A 65 13.26 -12.72 9.47
C VAL A 65 14.77 -13.00 9.52
N LYS A 66 15.46 -12.60 10.60
CA LYS A 66 16.87 -12.98 10.82
C LYS A 66 17.05 -14.44 11.23
N GLN A 67 16.01 -15.09 11.74
CA GLN A 67 16.04 -16.47 12.24
C GLN A 67 15.28 -17.46 11.34
N ALA A 68 14.25 -17.00 10.62
CA ALA A 68 13.54 -17.79 9.62
C ALA A 68 14.28 -17.82 8.27
N LYS A 69 14.13 -18.90 7.48
CA LYS A 69 14.55 -18.92 6.06
C LYS A 69 13.89 -17.71 5.37
N LYS A 70 14.70 -16.79 4.84
CA LYS A 70 14.25 -15.51 4.21
C LYS A 70 13.11 -15.70 3.21
N MET A 71 13.10 -16.82 2.48
CA MET A 71 12.08 -17.17 1.52
C MET A 71 10.70 -17.45 2.17
N THR A 72 10.66 -18.17 3.28
CA THR A 72 9.41 -18.49 3.99
C THR A 72 8.73 -17.23 4.53
N ALA A 73 9.51 -16.28 5.07
CA ALA A 73 8.99 -15.02 5.55
C ALA A 73 8.39 -14.15 4.43
N PHE A 74 8.97 -14.22 3.23
CA PHE A 74 8.47 -13.54 2.04
C PHE A 74 7.11 -14.13 1.59
N TYR A 75 7.00 -15.46 1.48
CA TYR A 75 5.74 -16.12 1.12
C TYR A 75 4.63 -15.87 2.15
N GLN A 76 4.95 -15.89 3.45
CA GLN A 76 4.00 -15.54 4.50
C GLN A 76 3.55 -14.08 4.39
N GLY A 77 4.49 -13.16 4.11
CA GLY A 77 4.18 -11.75 3.89
C GLY A 77 3.24 -11.55 2.71
N GLU A 78 3.50 -12.21 1.58
CA GLU A 78 2.63 -12.11 0.40
C GLU A 78 1.25 -12.73 0.67
N GLY A 79 1.19 -13.86 1.39
CA GLY A 79 -0.08 -14.46 1.81
C GLY A 79 -0.94 -13.51 2.67
N ILE A 80 -0.33 -12.82 3.64
CA ILE A 80 -1.04 -11.84 4.47
C ILE A 80 -1.49 -10.63 3.64
N LYS A 81 -0.66 -10.18 2.69
CA LYS A 81 -1.02 -9.09 1.78
C LYS A 81 -2.26 -9.43 0.96
N TRP A 82 -2.33 -10.64 0.40
CA TRP A 82 -3.52 -11.14 -0.30
C TRP A 82 -4.74 -11.20 0.62
N PHE A 83 -4.57 -11.68 1.85
CA PHE A 83 -5.66 -11.71 2.82
C PHE A 83 -6.21 -10.30 3.13
N ILE A 84 -5.34 -9.30 3.32
CA ILE A 84 -5.74 -7.90 3.53
C ILE A 84 -6.50 -7.36 2.31
N VAL A 85 -6.01 -7.65 1.10
CA VAL A 85 -6.67 -7.18 -0.13
C VAL A 85 -8.05 -7.80 -0.31
N VAL A 86 -8.17 -9.11 -0.16
CA VAL A 86 -9.45 -9.83 -0.33
C VAL A 86 -10.46 -9.41 0.73
N SER A 87 -10.05 -9.37 2.01
CA SER A 87 -10.94 -8.93 3.10
C SER A 87 -11.36 -7.47 2.93
N GLY A 88 -10.42 -6.59 2.57
CA GLY A 88 -10.71 -5.18 2.29
C GLY A 88 -11.68 -4.99 1.12
N LEU A 89 -11.52 -5.78 0.06
CA LEU A 89 -12.43 -5.76 -1.09
C LEU A 89 -13.85 -6.14 -0.67
N VAL A 90 -14.02 -7.23 0.08
CA VAL A 90 -15.34 -7.67 0.59
C VAL A 90 -15.96 -6.60 1.48
N VAL A 91 -15.18 -6.04 2.41
CA VAL A 91 -15.66 -4.96 3.31
C VAL A 91 -16.06 -3.72 2.52
N SER A 92 -15.32 -3.35 1.47
CA SER A 92 -15.63 -2.18 0.65
C SER A 92 -16.90 -2.41 -0.18
N PHE A 93 -17.04 -3.60 -0.76
CA PHE A 93 -18.20 -3.94 -1.58
C PHE A 93 -19.49 -3.97 -0.76
N LEU A 94 -19.44 -4.49 0.46
CA LEU A 94 -20.62 -4.59 1.34
C LEU A 94 -20.88 -3.31 2.16
N GLY A 95 -19.83 -2.54 2.46
CA GLY A 95 -19.88 -1.42 3.40
C GLY A 95 -20.03 -0.04 2.76
N ILE A 96 -19.74 0.11 1.47
CA ILE A 96 -19.82 1.41 0.78
C ILE A 96 -21.16 1.54 0.04
N PRO A 97 -22.03 2.48 0.41
CA PRO A 97 -23.23 2.78 -0.35
C PRO A 97 -22.89 3.21 -1.78
N ASN A 98 -23.66 2.75 -2.76
CA ASN A 98 -23.45 3.05 -4.18
C ASN A 98 -22.02 2.72 -4.67
N PHE A 99 -21.44 1.61 -4.19
CA PHE A 99 -20.09 1.19 -4.54
C PHE A 99 -19.82 1.25 -6.05
N GLN A 100 -18.82 2.03 -6.44
CA GLN A 100 -18.39 2.17 -7.83
C GLN A 100 -17.10 1.38 -8.07
N ALA A 101 -17.22 0.27 -8.82
CA ALA A 101 -16.10 -0.63 -9.06
C ALA A 101 -14.94 0.03 -9.83
N ILE A 102 -15.25 0.82 -10.87
CA ILE A 102 -14.21 1.45 -11.70
C ILE A 102 -13.35 2.43 -10.87
N PRO A 103 -13.93 3.41 -10.13
CA PRO A 103 -13.15 4.28 -9.25
C PRO A 103 -12.39 3.54 -8.16
N PHE A 104 -12.98 2.47 -7.59
CA PHE A 104 -12.29 1.62 -6.62
C PHE A 104 -11.01 1.02 -7.21
N PHE A 105 -11.12 0.34 -8.35
CA PHE A 105 -9.96 -0.28 -8.99
C PHE A 105 -8.98 0.76 -9.53
N ALA A 106 -9.43 1.93 -9.99
CA ALA A 106 -8.54 3.02 -10.36
C ALA A 106 -7.66 3.46 -9.19
N GLY A 107 -8.26 3.72 -8.01
CA GLY A 107 -7.49 4.09 -6.83
C GLY A 107 -6.55 2.98 -6.34
N TYR A 108 -7.01 1.73 -6.40
CA TYR A 108 -6.20 0.55 -6.11
C TYR A 108 -4.97 0.46 -7.04
N PHE A 109 -5.15 0.49 -8.36
CA PHE A 109 -4.06 0.31 -9.31
C PHE A 109 -3.08 1.49 -9.31
N ILE A 110 -3.56 2.72 -9.22
CA ILE A 110 -2.70 3.90 -9.09
C ILE A 110 -1.82 3.77 -7.84
N THR A 111 -2.43 3.41 -6.71
CA THR A 111 -1.69 3.25 -5.44
C THR A 111 -0.73 2.06 -5.50
N LEU A 112 -1.10 0.96 -6.17
CA LEU A 112 -0.22 -0.19 -6.41
C LEU A 112 1.01 0.19 -7.24
N LEU A 113 0.85 1.03 -8.26
CA LEU A 113 1.98 1.54 -9.05
C LEU A 113 2.89 2.41 -8.16
N LEU A 114 2.31 3.31 -7.37
CA LEU A 114 3.05 4.19 -6.46
C LEU A 114 3.85 3.41 -5.40
N ASN A 115 3.31 2.30 -4.88
CA ASN A 115 4.02 1.40 -3.95
C ASN A 115 5.38 0.93 -4.51
N ASN A 116 5.50 0.77 -5.82
CA ASN A 116 6.72 0.29 -6.48
C ASN A 116 7.58 1.44 -7.01
N LEU A 117 6.95 2.45 -7.63
CA LEU A 117 7.64 3.55 -8.28
C LEU A 117 8.32 4.49 -7.28
N ILE A 118 7.69 4.81 -6.14
CA ILE A 118 8.26 5.77 -5.18
C ILE A 118 9.56 5.22 -4.55
N PRO A 119 9.59 3.98 -4.01
CA PRO A 119 10.85 3.42 -3.50
C PRO A 119 11.93 3.28 -4.58
N MET A 120 11.55 2.96 -5.82
CA MET A 120 12.48 2.87 -6.96
C MET A 120 13.05 4.23 -7.36
N TRP A 121 12.26 5.30 -7.31
CA TRP A 121 12.77 6.64 -7.59
C TRP A 121 13.70 7.13 -6.48
N LEU A 122 13.29 6.93 -5.21
CA LEU A 122 14.16 7.18 -4.05
C LEU A 122 15.40 6.28 -4.04
N SER A 123 15.43 5.22 -4.86
CA SER A 123 16.60 4.36 -5.00
C SER A 123 17.73 4.90 -5.84
N LYS A 124 17.42 5.82 -6.75
CA LYS A 124 18.40 6.45 -7.63
C LYS A 124 19.06 7.69 -7.02
N GLN A 125 18.56 8.17 -5.88
CA GLN A 125 19.02 9.39 -5.22
C GLN A 125 20.08 9.17 -4.12
N PHE A 126 20.40 7.91 -3.79
CA PHE A 126 21.37 7.50 -2.77
C PHE A 126 22.05 6.21 -3.18
#